data_AF-A0A534JTC5-F1
#
_entry.id   AF-A0A534JTC5-F1
#
_cell.length_a   1.000
_cell.length_b   1.000
_cell.length_c   1.000
_cell.angle_alpha   90.00
_cell.angle_beta   90.00
_cell.angle_gamma   90.00
#
_symmetry.space_group_name_H-M   'P 1'
#
loop_
_entity.id
_entity.type
_entity.pdbx_description
1 polymer ?
#
loop_
_entity_poly.entity_id
_entity_poly.type
_entity_poly.pdbx_seq_one_letter_code
_entity_poly.pdbx_strand_id
1 'polypeptide(L)'
;MRAHPTTTRGRTFVIVWVVLASATAAFLMTAPTATATTYVRGLITTDTTWGFSDTMYVATYHVTVRSPATLTILPGTTVKFDSGVHLYIEGSLVADGTATSAIIFTANNTGSPIPWGGIQFNASSSGSISWSTFDRVDRAVTATVSSPSISSNTVLQAGVGFVLVRSTAFISSNVIKRASSVGIYANASDARIVGNAINGTGLGIQVEQPSAPTISGNTITNVSGVFAVGILVNAGATAAIDGNTITGVRGVNGGNGLSPGAPGRDGAFAVGIYVTAAPSASITTNTVDTAIGGRGGDGQANPGGTGGRGGNGGSAAGIVVGMTSGVDVSGNTITNLQSGAGGNGGGGATTANGGSGGNGGTAVGVEAGATS
;
A
#
# COMPACT_ATOMS: atom_id res chain seq x y z
N MET A 1 -20.41 -99.27 -27.21
CA MET A 1 -20.11 -98.61 -28.50
C MET A 1 -20.52 -97.14 -28.41
N ARG A 2 -19.65 -96.23 -28.89
CA ARG A 2 -19.81 -94.76 -29.12
C ARG A 2 -21.21 -94.36 -29.65
N ALA A 3 -21.74 -93.14 -29.54
CA ALA A 3 -21.17 -91.78 -29.45
C ALA A 3 -22.15 -90.72 -28.86
N HIS A 4 -21.61 -89.55 -28.44
CA HIS A 4 -22.25 -88.21 -28.35
C HIS A 4 -22.45 -87.57 -29.76
N PRO A 5 -23.06 -86.36 -29.98
CA PRO A 5 -23.60 -85.28 -29.11
C PRO A 5 -25.00 -84.74 -29.58
N THR A 6 -25.75 -83.80 -28.95
CA THR A 6 -25.62 -82.32 -29.01
C THR A 6 -26.84 -81.59 -28.38
N THR A 7 -26.59 -80.43 -27.74
CA THR A 7 -27.39 -79.15 -27.67
C THR A 7 -28.80 -79.11 -27.01
N THR A 8 -29.33 -78.05 -26.37
CA THR A 8 -28.90 -76.69 -25.92
C THR A 8 -30.05 -76.02 -25.14
N ARG A 9 -29.71 -75.34 -24.02
CA ARG A 9 -30.27 -74.14 -23.33
C ARG A 9 -31.77 -73.87 -23.16
N GLY A 10 -32.06 -73.36 -21.94
CA GLY A 10 -32.66 -72.04 -21.70
C GLY A 10 -33.77 -72.06 -20.66
N ARG A 11 -33.95 -71.13 -19.71
CA ARG A 11 -33.36 -69.81 -19.39
C ARG A 11 -33.73 -69.51 -17.93
N THR A 12 -32.78 -68.99 -17.15
CA THR A 12 -32.88 -68.76 -15.70
C THR A 12 -33.36 -67.34 -15.38
N PHE A 13 -34.27 -67.26 -14.42
CA PHE A 13 -34.65 -66.11 -13.60
C PHE A 13 -33.44 -65.51 -12.85
N VAL A 14 -33.01 -64.27 -13.14
CA VAL A 14 -32.32 -63.41 -12.15
C VAL A 14 -32.53 -61.94 -12.55
N ILE A 15 -33.61 -61.29 -12.06
CA ILE A 15 -33.89 -59.86 -12.32
C ILE A 15 -33.82 -58.97 -11.06
N VAL A 16 -33.59 -59.50 -9.85
CA VAL A 16 -33.76 -58.67 -8.63
C VAL A 16 -32.46 -58.21 -7.93
N TRP A 17 -31.26 -58.55 -8.43
CA TRP A 17 -29.99 -58.18 -7.76
C TRP A 17 -29.09 -57.17 -8.47
N VAL A 18 -29.50 -56.59 -9.62
CA VAL A 18 -28.62 -55.69 -10.40
C VAL A 18 -28.92 -54.20 -10.19
N VAL A 19 -30.09 -53.81 -9.67
CA VAL A 19 -30.46 -52.39 -9.52
C VAL A 19 -30.01 -51.78 -8.18
N LEU A 20 -29.66 -52.60 -7.17
CA LEU A 20 -29.14 -52.09 -5.89
C LEU A 20 -27.60 -51.98 -5.82
N ALA A 21 -26.90 -52.54 -6.80
CA ALA A 21 -25.42 -52.47 -6.90
C ALA A 21 -24.92 -51.39 -7.88
N SER A 22 -25.79 -50.83 -8.72
CA SER A 22 -25.44 -49.76 -9.66
C SER A 22 -25.70 -48.34 -9.12
N ALA A 23 -26.45 -48.21 -8.02
CA ALA A 23 -26.66 -46.92 -7.34
C ALA A 23 -25.55 -46.61 -6.31
N THR A 24 -24.71 -47.59 -5.95
CA THR A 24 -23.65 -47.44 -4.94
C THR A 24 -22.26 -47.18 -5.53
N ALA A 25 -22.10 -47.24 -6.87
CA ALA A 25 -20.83 -46.94 -7.55
C ALA A 25 -20.77 -45.54 -8.19
N ALA A 26 -21.87 -44.79 -8.22
CA ALA A 26 -21.94 -43.45 -8.83
C ALA A 26 -21.98 -42.30 -7.80
N PHE A 27 -21.85 -42.61 -6.51
CA PHE A 27 -21.61 -41.61 -5.48
C PHE A 27 -20.20 -41.83 -4.90
N LEU A 28 -19.19 -41.68 -5.77
CA LEU A 28 -17.90 -41.17 -5.31
C LEU A 28 -18.20 -39.76 -4.81
N MET A 29 -18.63 -39.67 -3.54
CA MET A 29 -18.55 -38.45 -2.78
C MET A 29 -17.09 -38.03 -2.90
N THR A 30 -16.81 -37.02 -3.71
CA THR A 30 -15.73 -36.11 -3.36
C THR A 30 -16.17 -35.53 -2.03
N ALA A 31 -15.78 -36.20 -0.94
CA ALA A 31 -15.85 -35.59 0.37
C ALA A 31 -15.20 -34.21 0.20
N PRO A 32 -15.84 -33.11 0.64
CA PRO A 32 -15.16 -31.83 0.63
C PRO A 32 -13.85 -32.06 1.37
N THR A 33 -12.72 -31.87 0.69
CA THR A 33 -11.42 -31.92 1.35
C THR A 33 -11.51 -30.84 2.42
N ALA A 34 -11.67 -31.25 3.67
CA ALA A 34 -11.68 -30.31 4.77
C ALA A 34 -10.32 -29.61 4.71
N THR A 35 -10.30 -28.34 4.34
CA THR A 35 -9.10 -27.53 4.42
C THR A 35 -8.75 -27.44 5.90
N ALA A 36 -7.82 -28.29 6.34
CA ALA A 36 -7.36 -28.26 7.71
C ALA A 36 -6.71 -26.90 7.95
N THR A 37 -7.17 -26.24 9.01
CA THR A 37 -6.57 -24.99 9.45
C THR A 37 -5.41 -25.33 10.36
N THR A 38 -4.21 -24.91 9.97
CA THR A 38 -3.01 -25.13 10.78
C THR A 38 -2.66 -23.87 11.57
N TYR A 39 -2.73 -23.97 12.89
CA TYR A 39 -2.37 -22.88 13.79
C TYR A 39 -0.85 -22.83 13.98
N VAL A 40 -0.26 -21.65 13.77
CA VAL A 40 1.19 -21.44 13.84
C VAL A 40 1.55 -20.36 14.85
N ARG A 41 2.71 -20.53 15.50
CA ARG A 41 3.26 -19.60 16.49
C ARG A 41 4.71 -19.94 16.79
N GLY A 42 5.46 -18.97 17.30
CA GLY A 42 6.80 -19.20 17.84
C GLY A 42 7.87 -19.33 16.76
N LEU A 43 8.93 -20.10 17.06
CA LEU A 43 10.12 -20.18 16.22
C LEU A 43 9.99 -21.27 15.14
N ILE A 44 10.44 -20.94 13.93
CA ILE A 44 10.79 -21.90 12.88
C ILE A 44 12.31 -21.97 12.84
N THR A 45 12.88 -23.08 13.28
CA THR A 45 14.34 -23.29 13.39
C THR A 45 14.90 -24.29 12.39
N THR A 46 14.03 -24.94 11.62
CA THR A 46 14.38 -25.83 10.51
C THR A 46 13.57 -25.44 9.29
N ASP A 47 14.09 -25.74 8.11
CA ASP A 47 13.39 -25.46 6.86
C ASP A 47 11.97 -26.04 6.91
N THR A 48 11.01 -25.18 6.60
CA THR A 48 9.59 -25.47 6.75
C THR A 48 8.86 -25.01 5.50
N THR A 49 7.92 -25.82 5.04
CA THR A 49 7.07 -25.48 3.89
C THR A 49 5.61 -25.38 4.33
N TRP A 50 4.96 -24.28 3.99
CA TRP A 50 3.52 -24.07 4.12
C TRP A 50 2.85 -24.21 2.76
N GLY A 51 1.66 -24.81 2.71
CA GLY A 51 0.88 -24.92 1.46
C GLY A 51 0.85 -26.30 0.82
N PHE A 52 1.47 -27.33 1.41
CA PHE A 52 1.53 -28.68 0.82
C PHE A 52 0.30 -29.52 1.16
N SER A 53 0.02 -29.71 2.46
CA SER A 53 -1.16 -30.43 2.96
C SER A 53 -2.33 -29.50 3.26
N ASP A 54 -2.02 -28.31 3.77
CA ASP A 54 -2.98 -27.30 4.21
C ASP A 54 -2.81 -26.04 3.38
N THR A 55 -3.92 -25.40 3.05
CA THR A 55 -3.93 -24.12 2.33
C THR A 55 -4.27 -22.95 3.24
N MET A 56 -4.56 -23.19 4.53
CA MET A 56 -4.95 -22.19 5.51
C MET A 56 -4.11 -22.29 6.78
N TYR A 57 -3.32 -21.25 7.05
CA TYR A 57 -2.53 -21.11 8.27
C TYR A 57 -3.06 -19.94 9.10
N VAL A 58 -3.10 -20.09 10.42
CA VAL A 58 -3.54 -19.02 11.34
C VAL A 58 -2.45 -18.77 12.38
N ALA A 59 -1.80 -17.62 12.29
CA ALA A 59 -0.82 -17.14 13.24
C ALA A 59 -1.50 -16.45 14.42
N THR A 60 -1.58 -17.12 15.57
CA THR A 60 -2.19 -16.57 16.80
C THR A 60 -1.20 -15.84 17.70
N TYR A 61 0.09 -15.98 17.40
CA TYR A 61 1.21 -15.24 17.99
C TYR A 61 2.27 -15.02 16.91
N HIS A 62 3.26 -14.17 17.21
CA HIS A 62 4.37 -13.94 16.30
C HIS A 62 4.99 -15.27 15.85
N VAL A 63 5.29 -15.35 14.56
CA VAL A 63 6.09 -16.43 13.98
C VAL A 63 7.44 -15.82 13.62
N THR A 64 8.53 -16.45 14.04
CA THR A 64 9.89 -16.00 13.70
C THR A 64 10.61 -17.11 12.96
N VAL A 65 11.01 -16.85 11.72
CA VAL A 65 11.90 -17.72 10.96
C VAL A 65 13.32 -17.41 11.38
N ARG A 66 13.91 -18.29 12.19
CA ARG A 66 15.24 -18.07 12.78
C ARG A 66 16.32 -18.58 11.86
N SER A 67 17.37 -17.77 11.67
CA SER A 67 18.56 -18.22 10.92
C SER A 67 19.13 -19.53 11.50
N PRO A 68 19.51 -20.51 10.67
CA PRO A 68 19.60 -20.45 9.20
C PRO A 68 18.34 -20.94 8.45
N ALA A 69 17.21 -21.15 9.14
CA ALA A 69 16.03 -21.75 8.55
C ALA A 69 15.41 -20.90 7.42
N THR A 70 14.80 -21.60 6.48
CA THR A 70 13.97 -21.03 5.42
C THR A 70 12.52 -21.42 5.61
N LEU A 71 11.63 -20.44 5.60
CA LEU A 71 10.20 -20.68 5.42
C LEU A 71 9.86 -20.53 3.93
N THR A 72 9.33 -21.59 3.32
CA THR A 72 8.76 -21.54 1.97
C THR A 72 7.24 -21.56 2.09
N ILE A 73 6.56 -20.60 1.47
CA ILE A 73 5.10 -20.54 1.41
C ILE A 73 4.70 -20.75 -0.05
N LEU A 74 3.99 -21.85 -0.33
CA LEU A 74 3.65 -22.23 -1.69
C LEU A 74 2.49 -21.39 -2.26
N PRO A 75 2.42 -21.21 -3.60
CA PRO A 75 1.30 -20.54 -4.27
C PRO A 75 -0.08 -21.03 -3.83
N GLY A 76 -1.03 -20.13 -3.65
CA GLY A 76 -2.40 -20.44 -3.24
C GLY A 76 -2.60 -20.63 -1.74
N THR A 77 -1.54 -20.50 -0.93
CA THR A 77 -1.63 -20.54 0.53
C THR A 77 -2.25 -19.25 1.07
N THR A 78 -3.17 -19.38 2.01
CA THR A 78 -3.69 -18.26 2.82
C THR A 78 -3.09 -18.33 4.24
N VAL A 79 -2.52 -17.22 4.69
CA VAL A 79 -2.00 -17.04 6.04
C VAL A 79 -2.74 -15.90 6.71
N LYS A 80 -3.43 -16.22 7.80
CA LYS A 80 -4.20 -15.28 8.61
C LYS A 80 -3.43 -14.93 9.88
N PHE A 81 -3.51 -13.68 10.31
CA PHE A 81 -2.81 -13.21 11.51
C PHE A 81 -3.78 -12.56 12.49
N ASP A 82 -3.66 -12.89 13.78
CA ASP A 82 -4.34 -12.13 14.82
C ASP A 82 -3.83 -10.67 14.88
N SER A 83 -4.62 -9.78 15.48
CA SER A 83 -4.28 -8.37 15.59
C SER A 83 -2.90 -8.15 16.22
N GLY A 84 -2.09 -7.27 15.62
CA GLY A 84 -0.72 -6.99 16.06
C GLY A 84 0.31 -8.10 15.81
N VAL A 85 -0.10 -9.28 15.32
CA VAL A 85 0.81 -10.38 15.05
C VAL A 85 1.64 -10.12 13.79
N HIS A 86 2.92 -10.47 13.86
CA HIS A 86 3.90 -10.31 12.78
C HIS A 86 4.48 -11.66 12.38
N LEU A 87 4.94 -11.74 11.12
CA LEU A 87 5.90 -12.74 10.68
C LEU A 87 7.29 -12.10 10.61
N TYR A 88 8.18 -12.47 11.53
CA TYR A 88 9.57 -12.00 11.57
C TYR A 88 10.47 -12.96 10.81
N ILE A 89 11.32 -12.42 9.94
CA ILE A 89 12.32 -13.17 9.20
C ILE A 89 13.70 -12.76 9.72
N GLU A 90 14.37 -13.68 10.42
CA GLU A 90 15.78 -13.58 10.81
C GLU A 90 16.66 -14.51 9.94
N GLY A 91 16.07 -15.55 9.34
CA GLY A 91 16.68 -16.43 8.33
C GLY A 91 16.24 -16.03 6.92
N SER A 92 15.51 -16.93 6.25
CA SER A 92 15.04 -16.71 4.87
C SER A 92 13.54 -16.93 4.68
N LEU A 93 12.91 -16.15 3.80
CA LEU A 93 11.53 -16.34 3.36
C LEU A 93 11.46 -16.47 1.84
N VAL A 94 10.77 -17.50 1.36
CA VAL A 94 10.37 -17.64 -0.04
C VAL A 94 8.85 -17.69 -0.08
N ALA A 95 8.22 -16.57 -0.43
CA ALA A 95 6.77 -16.44 -0.58
C ALA A 95 6.45 -15.98 -2.00
N ASP A 96 6.76 -16.84 -2.96
CA ASP A 96 6.57 -16.57 -4.38
C ASP A 96 5.33 -17.30 -4.89
N GLY A 97 4.23 -16.56 -4.98
CA GLY A 97 2.99 -17.01 -5.61
C GLY A 97 3.10 -17.05 -7.14
N THR A 98 1.95 -17.15 -7.79
CA THR A 98 1.83 -17.01 -9.24
C THR A 98 0.68 -16.08 -9.61
N ALA A 99 0.66 -15.56 -10.83
CA ALA A 99 -0.42 -14.69 -11.32
C ALA A 99 -1.83 -15.32 -11.18
N THR A 100 -1.94 -16.65 -11.24
CA THR A 100 -3.20 -17.39 -11.12
C THR A 100 -3.42 -17.99 -9.73
N SER A 101 -2.41 -17.99 -8.86
CA SER A 101 -2.46 -18.59 -7.53
C SER A 101 -1.61 -17.76 -6.59
N ALA A 102 -2.16 -16.61 -6.19
CA ALA A 102 -1.49 -15.70 -5.28
C ALA A 102 -1.45 -16.27 -3.85
N ILE A 103 -0.41 -15.93 -3.09
CA ILE A 103 -0.37 -16.16 -1.64
C ILE A 103 -1.15 -15.04 -0.96
N ILE A 104 -2.02 -15.34 -0.01
CA ILE A 104 -2.87 -14.35 0.66
C ILE A 104 -2.41 -14.18 2.12
N PHE A 105 -1.95 -13.00 2.49
CA PHE A 105 -1.69 -12.59 3.86
C PHE A 105 -2.79 -11.63 4.34
N THR A 106 -3.52 -11.99 5.39
CA THR A 106 -4.70 -11.21 5.83
C THR A 106 -4.94 -11.26 7.33
N ALA A 107 -5.81 -10.39 7.83
CA ALA A 107 -6.24 -10.42 9.22
C ALA A 107 -7.12 -11.66 9.49
N ASN A 108 -6.90 -12.32 10.64
CA ASN A 108 -7.75 -13.40 11.11
C ASN A 108 -9.10 -12.88 11.63
N ASN A 109 -9.10 -11.72 12.29
CA ASN A 109 -10.29 -11.00 12.74
C ASN A 109 -10.43 -9.66 12.00
N THR A 110 -11.36 -9.59 11.04
CA THR A 110 -11.62 -8.37 10.24
C THR A 110 -12.45 -7.31 10.96
N GLY A 111 -13.05 -7.64 12.12
CA GLY A 111 -13.77 -6.69 12.96
C GLY A 111 -12.89 -5.96 13.97
N SER A 112 -11.61 -6.35 14.11
CA SER A 112 -10.68 -5.67 14.99
C SER A 112 -10.23 -4.33 14.40
N PRO A 113 -10.19 -3.24 15.20
CA PRO A 113 -9.63 -1.97 14.74
C PRO A 113 -8.10 -2.02 14.62
N ILE A 114 -7.45 -3.05 15.18
CA ILE A 114 -6.00 -3.22 15.17
C ILE A 114 -5.65 -4.17 14.02
N PRO A 115 -4.96 -3.70 12.96
CA PRO A 115 -4.49 -4.58 11.89
C PRO A 115 -3.45 -5.58 12.40
N TRP A 116 -3.16 -6.61 11.61
CA TRP A 116 -1.98 -7.43 11.86
C TRP A 116 -0.72 -6.67 11.45
N GLY A 117 0.42 -7.04 12.00
CA GLY A 117 1.63 -6.23 11.94
C GLY A 117 2.31 -6.15 10.58
N GLY A 118 2.34 -7.27 9.86
CA GLY A 118 3.08 -7.39 8.61
C GLY A 118 4.12 -8.48 8.59
N ILE A 119 4.85 -8.53 7.48
CA ILE A 119 6.06 -9.35 7.34
C ILE A 119 7.27 -8.43 7.53
N GLN A 120 8.16 -8.79 8.45
CA GLN A 120 9.35 -8.00 8.75
C GLN A 120 10.62 -8.82 8.55
N PHE A 121 11.43 -8.41 7.58
CA PHE A 121 12.79 -8.87 7.36
C PHE A 121 13.73 -8.12 8.30
N ASN A 122 14.24 -8.81 9.32
CA ASN A 122 15.22 -8.28 10.28
C ASN A 122 16.64 -8.28 9.68
N ALA A 123 17.58 -7.69 10.42
CA ALA A 123 18.96 -7.53 9.96
C ALA A 123 19.56 -8.85 9.46
N SER A 124 20.23 -8.79 8.31
CA SER A 124 20.89 -9.93 7.64
C SER A 124 19.97 -11.04 7.15
N SER A 125 18.64 -10.89 7.23
CA SER A 125 17.71 -11.83 6.60
C SER A 125 17.65 -11.65 5.09
N SER A 126 17.15 -12.66 4.40
CA SER A 126 17.02 -12.66 2.94
C SER A 126 15.69 -13.25 2.47
N GLY A 127 15.33 -13.03 1.22
CA GLY A 127 14.15 -13.68 0.67
C GLY A 127 13.47 -12.96 -0.48
N SER A 128 12.34 -13.52 -0.86
CA SER A 128 11.48 -13.03 -1.92
C SER A 128 10.02 -13.09 -1.49
N ILE A 129 9.27 -12.06 -1.91
CA ILE A 129 7.82 -12.08 -1.88
C ILE A 129 7.34 -11.61 -3.24
N SER A 130 6.68 -12.52 -3.96
CA SER A 130 6.05 -12.19 -5.23
C SER A 130 4.67 -12.76 -5.39
N TRP A 131 3.86 -12.13 -6.24
CA TRP A 131 2.48 -12.54 -6.51
C TRP A 131 1.67 -12.81 -5.23
N SER A 132 1.85 -11.97 -4.22
CA SER A 132 1.18 -12.08 -2.94
C SER A 132 0.19 -10.94 -2.73
N THR A 133 -0.87 -11.20 -1.97
CA THR A 133 -1.88 -10.21 -1.59
C THR A 133 -1.81 -9.92 -0.10
N PHE A 134 -1.76 -8.65 0.26
CA PHE A 134 -1.79 -8.16 1.64
C PHE A 134 -3.11 -7.42 1.90
N ASP A 135 -3.83 -7.80 2.93
CA ASP A 135 -5.07 -7.13 3.33
C ASP A 135 -5.10 -6.78 4.82
N ARG A 136 -5.64 -5.60 5.14
CA ARG A 136 -5.81 -5.06 6.51
C ARG A 136 -4.57 -5.20 7.39
N VAL A 137 -3.43 -4.76 6.86
CA VAL A 137 -2.11 -4.86 7.50
C VAL A 137 -1.65 -3.48 8.01
N ASP A 138 -0.85 -3.42 9.07
CA ASP A 138 -0.18 -2.17 9.47
C ASP A 138 0.87 -1.80 8.43
N ARG A 139 1.89 -2.65 8.25
CA ARG A 139 2.95 -2.51 7.25
C ARG A 139 3.03 -3.78 6.41
N ALA A 140 2.77 -3.74 5.10
CA ALA A 140 2.71 -4.99 4.33
C ALA A 140 4.05 -5.74 4.37
N VAL A 141 5.15 -5.04 4.07
CA VAL A 141 6.51 -5.55 4.26
C VAL A 141 7.41 -4.48 4.83
N THR A 142 8.20 -4.85 5.84
CA THR A 142 9.28 -4.04 6.42
C THR A 142 10.61 -4.75 6.20
N ALA A 143 11.61 -4.06 5.62
CA ALA A 143 12.97 -4.55 5.48
C ALA A 143 13.94 -3.65 6.25
N THR A 144 14.49 -4.18 7.33
CA THR A 144 15.41 -3.46 8.23
C THR A 144 16.79 -4.09 8.16
N VAL A 145 17.76 -3.39 7.56
CA VAL A 145 19.12 -3.88 7.33
C VAL A 145 19.11 -5.23 6.59
N SER A 146 18.20 -5.34 5.62
CA SER A 146 17.94 -6.51 4.80
C SER A 146 17.44 -6.05 3.42
N SER A 147 17.63 -6.89 2.40
CA SER A 147 17.35 -6.52 1.00
C SER A 147 16.54 -7.60 0.27
N PRO A 148 15.30 -7.88 0.68
CA PRO A 148 14.45 -8.84 -0.02
C PRO A 148 14.06 -8.34 -1.42
N SER A 149 13.68 -9.27 -2.29
CA SER A 149 12.96 -8.94 -3.53
C SER A 149 11.46 -8.86 -3.27
N ILE A 150 10.83 -7.74 -3.59
CA ILE A 150 9.39 -7.52 -3.36
C ILE A 150 8.78 -7.11 -4.70
N SER A 151 8.12 -8.05 -5.38
CA SER A 151 7.63 -7.80 -6.74
C SER A 151 6.26 -8.36 -7.05
N SER A 152 5.49 -7.70 -7.93
CA SER A 152 4.19 -8.19 -8.41
C SER A 152 3.17 -8.49 -7.30
N ASN A 153 3.29 -7.83 -6.14
CA ASN A 153 2.37 -8.01 -5.02
C ASN A 153 1.21 -7.00 -5.10
N THR A 154 0.09 -7.33 -4.45
CA THR A 154 -1.05 -6.42 -4.30
C THR A 154 -1.28 -6.12 -2.82
N VAL A 155 -1.22 -4.85 -2.43
CA VAL A 155 -1.64 -4.36 -1.11
C VAL A 155 -3.04 -3.77 -1.25
N LEU A 156 -4.05 -4.43 -0.68
CA LEU A 156 -5.44 -3.98 -0.75
C LEU A 156 -5.70 -2.80 0.21
N GLN A 157 -5.25 -2.95 1.45
CA GLN A 157 -5.34 -1.91 2.47
C GLN A 157 -4.21 -2.09 3.49
N ALA A 158 -3.41 -1.04 3.67
CA ALA A 158 -2.39 -0.98 4.70
C ALA A 158 -2.38 0.35 5.48
N GLY A 159 -1.67 0.40 6.60
CA GLY A 159 -1.18 1.66 7.18
C GLY A 159 -0.09 2.26 6.30
N VAL A 160 0.96 1.47 6.04
CA VAL A 160 2.04 1.76 5.08
C VAL A 160 2.21 0.56 4.14
N GLY A 161 2.42 0.79 2.85
CA GLY A 161 2.65 -0.30 1.90
C GLY A 161 3.96 -1.03 2.19
N PHE A 162 5.09 -0.40 1.86
CA PHE A 162 6.43 -0.98 2.06
C PHE A 162 7.34 -0.03 2.83
N VAL A 163 8.13 -0.58 3.75
CA VAL A 163 9.05 0.17 4.62
C VAL A 163 10.46 -0.39 4.46
N LEU A 164 11.40 0.47 4.11
CA LEU A 164 12.80 0.12 3.90
C LEU A 164 13.67 0.96 4.84
N VAL A 165 14.52 0.31 5.61
CA VAL A 165 15.46 0.96 6.52
C VAL A 165 16.83 0.35 6.29
N ARG A 166 17.76 1.14 5.75
CA ARG A 166 19.10 0.67 5.37
C ARG A 166 19.05 -0.56 4.47
N SER A 167 18.24 -0.47 3.42
CA SER A 167 17.97 -1.57 2.48
C SER A 167 18.37 -1.21 1.06
N THR A 168 18.77 -2.21 0.30
CA THR A 168 18.97 -2.14 -1.16
C THR A 168 17.92 -2.97 -1.91
N ALA A 169 16.78 -3.24 -1.26
CA ALA A 169 15.70 -4.04 -1.81
C ALA A 169 15.23 -3.57 -3.20
N PHE A 170 14.77 -4.54 -3.99
CA PHE A 170 14.13 -4.26 -5.27
C PHE A 170 12.61 -4.32 -5.10
N ILE A 171 11.95 -3.18 -5.24
CA ILE A 171 10.50 -3.01 -5.11
C ILE A 171 9.92 -2.74 -6.49
N SER A 172 9.34 -3.74 -7.13
CA SER A 172 8.90 -3.60 -8.51
C SER A 172 7.55 -4.18 -8.87
N SER A 173 6.84 -3.50 -9.78
CA SER A 173 5.55 -3.97 -10.33
C SER A 173 4.50 -4.29 -9.25
N ASN A 174 4.61 -3.71 -8.06
CA ASN A 174 3.61 -3.90 -7.01
C ASN A 174 2.44 -2.93 -7.21
N VAL A 175 1.26 -3.35 -6.74
CA VAL A 175 0.03 -2.54 -6.74
C VAL A 175 -0.38 -2.26 -5.30
N ILE A 176 -0.27 -1.01 -4.86
CA ILE A 176 -0.83 -0.54 -3.59
C ILE A 176 -2.16 0.15 -3.91
N LYS A 177 -3.28 -0.48 -3.55
CA LYS A 177 -4.62 0.09 -3.77
C LYS A 177 -4.96 1.17 -2.76
N ARG A 178 -4.51 1.01 -1.52
CA ARG A 178 -4.71 1.96 -0.42
C ARG A 178 -3.67 1.79 0.67
N ALA A 179 -3.06 2.88 1.10
CA ALA A 179 -2.26 2.94 2.33
C ALA A 179 -2.61 4.22 3.09
N SER A 180 -3.08 4.13 4.34
CA SER A 180 -3.61 5.32 5.04
C SER A 180 -2.56 6.39 5.35
N SER A 181 -1.28 6.03 5.35
CA SER A 181 -0.15 6.93 5.58
C SER A 181 0.70 7.07 4.32
N VAL A 182 1.69 6.20 4.14
CA VAL A 182 2.66 6.27 3.04
C VAL A 182 2.53 5.04 2.15
N GLY A 183 2.65 5.19 0.83
CA GLY A 183 2.76 4.05 -0.08
C GLY A 183 4.07 3.29 0.13
N ILE A 184 5.20 3.95 -0.12
CA ILE A 184 6.54 3.39 0.10
C ILE A 184 7.38 4.37 0.91
N TYR A 185 7.93 3.90 2.03
CA TYR A 185 8.84 4.67 2.89
C TYR A 185 10.24 4.06 2.81
N ALA A 186 11.25 4.88 2.49
CA ALA A 186 12.64 4.50 2.41
C ALA A 186 13.51 5.42 3.27
N ASN A 187 14.18 4.86 4.27
CA ASN A 187 15.07 5.58 5.19
C ASN A 187 16.50 5.06 5.01
N ALA A 188 17.43 5.95 4.67
CA ALA A 188 18.83 5.63 4.43
C ALA A 188 19.01 4.39 3.52
N SER A 189 18.21 4.30 2.45
CA SER A 189 18.06 3.08 1.64
C SER A 189 18.32 3.36 0.16
N ASP A 190 19.28 2.64 -0.43
CA ASP A 190 19.61 2.69 -1.86
C ASP A 190 18.75 1.69 -2.66
N ALA A 191 17.44 1.75 -2.43
CA ALA A 191 16.48 0.85 -3.02
C ALA A 191 16.21 1.18 -4.50
N ARG A 192 15.75 0.16 -5.24
CA ARG A 192 15.23 0.34 -6.60
C ARG A 192 13.71 0.22 -6.55
N ILE A 193 13.01 1.34 -6.71
CA ILE A 193 11.55 1.46 -6.64
C ILE A 193 11.04 1.70 -8.06
N VAL A 194 10.63 0.62 -8.75
CA VAL A 194 10.43 0.64 -10.20
C VAL A 194 9.06 0.12 -10.62
N GLY A 195 8.31 0.88 -11.42
CA GLY A 195 7.10 0.36 -12.07
C GLY A 195 5.95 0.02 -11.10
N ASN A 196 5.91 0.61 -9.91
CA ASN A 196 4.83 0.34 -8.95
C ASN A 196 3.61 1.22 -9.24
N ALA A 197 2.41 0.69 -9.03
CA ALA A 197 1.16 1.44 -9.05
C ALA A 197 0.72 1.73 -7.61
N ILE A 198 0.71 2.99 -7.19
CA ILE A 198 0.43 3.43 -5.83
C ILE A 198 -0.82 4.31 -5.86
N ASN A 199 -1.83 3.94 -5.08
CA ASN A 199 -3.12 4.62 -5.08
C ASN A 199 -3.64 4.85 -3.66
N GLY A 200 -4.36 5.95 -3.46
CA GLY A 200 -5.15 6.18 -2.25
C GLY A 200 -4.28 6.27 -1.00
N THR A 201 -3.30 7.19 -1.01
CA THR A 201 -2.34 7.38 0.07
C THR A 201 -2.34 8.80 0.65
N GLY A 202 -1.79 8.98 1.85
CA GLY A 202 -1.48 10.31 2.39
C GLY A 202 -0.26 10.94 1.72
N LEU A 203 0.75 10.09 1.46
CA LEU A 203 1.97 10.40 0.72
C LEU A 203 2.31 9.19 -0.17
N GLY A 204 2.71 9.41 -1.43
CA GLY A 204 3.03 8.32 -2.36
C GLY A 204 4.32 7.58 -1.99
N ILE A 205 5.47 8.21 -2.23
CA ILE A 205 6.80 7.68 -1.91
C ILE A 205 7.57 8.70 -1.07
N GLN A 206 8.13 8.28 0.06
CA GLN A 206 8.98 9.12 0.91
C GLN A 206 10.37 8.52 1.01
N VAL A 207 11.39 9.34 0.75
CA VAL A 207 12.80 9.01 0.94
C VAL A 207 13.40 10.02 1.92
N GLU A 208 14.05 9.51 2.96
CA GLU A 208 14.72 10.34 3.96
C GLU A 208 16.10 9.78 4.30
N GLN A 209 16.94 10.64 4.89
CA GLN A 209 18.32 10.34 5.28
C GLN A 209 19.26 10.14 4.07
N PRO A 210 20.57 10.38 4.23
CA PRO A 210 21.53 10.18 3.15
C PRO A 210 21.41 8.79 2.49
N SER A 211 21.05 8.80 1.22
CA SER A 211 20.85 7.63 0.35
C SER A 211 20.67 8.07 -1.10
N ALA A 212 20.85 7.16 -2.06
CA ALA A 212 20.72 7.40 -3.49
C ALA A 212 19.82 6.34 -4.18
N PRO A 213 18.54 6.22 -3.80
CA PRO A 213 17.63 5.28 -4.45
C PRO A 213 17.28 5.71 -5.88
N THR A 214 16.85 4.74 -6.68
CA THR A 214 16.21 5.00 -7.98
C THR A 214 14.70 4.86 -7.84
N ILE A 215 13.96 5.89 -8.26
CA ILE A 215 12.50 5.91 -8.30
C ILE A 215 12.10 6.12 -9.75
N SER A 216 11.69 5.05 -10.44
CA SER A 216 11.40 5.14 -11.87
C SER A 216 10.16 4.42 -12.36
N GLY A 217 9.47 5.03 -13.33
CA GLY A 217 8.31 4.42 -13.98
C GLY A 217 7.13 4.12 -13.06
N ASN A 218 7.07 4.73 -11.86
CA ASN A 218 5.97 4.50 -10.93
C ASN A 218 4.74 5.33 -11.32
N THR A 219 3.55 4.79 -11.11
CA THR A 219 2.28 5.49 -11.26
C THR A 219 1.69 5.76 -9.88
N ILE A 220 1.59 7.02 -9.47
CA ILE A 220 1.09 7.46 -8.17
C ILE A 220 -0.21 8.23 -8.38
N THR A 221 -1.28 7.79 -7.72
CA THR A 221 -2.64 8.31 -7.94
C THR A 221 -3.38 8.58 -6.63
N ASN A 222 -4.29 9.55 -6.64
CA ASN A 222 -5.20 9.82 -5.52
C ASN A 222 -4.48 9.98 -4.17
N VAL A 223 -3.49 10.87 -4.14
CA VAL A 223 -2.76 11.22 -2.92
C VAL A 223 -3.52 12.34 -2.21
N SER A 224 -3.93 12.15 -0.96
CA SER A 224 -4.69 13.15 -0.22
C SER A 224 -4.32 13.16 1.26
N GLY A 225 -3.98 14.34 1.78
CA GLY A 225 -3.60 14.50 3.18
C GLY A 225 -3.42 15.96 3.58
N VAL A 226 -3.07 16.18 4.85
CA VAL A 226 -2.64 17.50 5.36
C VAL A 226 -1.26 17.91 4.83
N PHE A 227 -0.51 16.93 4.30
CA PHE A 227 0.78 17.07 3.65
C PHE A 227 0.73 16.16 2.40
N ALA A 228 -0.03 16.58 1.38
CA ALA A 228 -0.28 15.73 0.21
C ALA A 228 0.89 15.83 -0.77
N VAL A 229 1.74 14.80 -0.82
CA VAL A 229 2.92 14.76 -1.69
C VAL A 229 3.01 13.43 -2.43
N GLY A 230 3.16 13.49 -3.76
CA GLY A 230 3.37 12.30 -4.58
C GLY A 230 4.71 11.62 -4.27
N ILE A 231 5.82 12.34 -4.45
CA ILE A 231 7.17 11.89 -4.08
C ILE A 231 7.83 12.94 -3.19
N LEU A 232 8.23 12.56 -1.99
CA LEU A 232 9.02 13.37 -1.06
C LEU A 232 10.44 12.82 -0.96
N VAL A 233 11.44 13.66 -1.17
CA VAL A 233 12.85 13.36 -0.90
C VAL A 233 13.38 14.43 0.05
N ASN A 234 13.91 14.02 1.20
CA ASN A 234 14.40 14.98 2.18
C ASN A 234 15.63 14.50 2.96
N ALA A 235 16.10 15.37 3.87
CA ALA A 235 17.06 15.05 4.93
C ALA A 235 18.36 14.40 4.41
N GLY A 236 18.93 14.92 3.31
CA GLY A 236 20.21 14.47 2.77
C GLY A 236 20.13 13.41 1.66
N ALA A 237 18.94 12.90 1.32
CA ALA A 237 18.77 11.93 0.24
C ALA A 237 18.98 12.55 -1.16
N THR A 238 19.60 11.80 -2.07
CA THR A 238 19.87 12.19 -3.47
C THR A 238 19.25 11.17 -4.44
N ALA A 239 17.93 11.05 -4.42
CA ALA A 239 17.22 10.10 -5.27
C ALA A 239 17.25 10.51 -6.76
N ALA A 240 17.37 9.53 -7.64
CA ALA A 240 17.11 9.69 -9.07
C ALA A 240 15.62 9.43 -9.33
N ILE A 241 14.88 10.46 -9.75
CA ILE A 241 13.43 10.42 -9.97
C ILE A 241 13.15 10.54 -11.46
N ASP A 242 12.87 9.43 -12.13
CA ASP A 242 12.78 9.39 -13.60
C ASP A 242 11.50 8.71 -14.13
N GLY A 243 10.80 9.36 -15.07
CA GLY A 243 9.70 8.72 -15.80
C GLY A 243 8.49 8.33 -14.96
N ASN A 244 8.28 8.95 -13.79
CA ASN A 244 7.13 8.67 -12.94
C ASN A 244 5.90 9.45 -13.40
N THR A 245 4.71 8.87 -13.26
CA THR A 245 3.43 9.54 -13.48
C THR A 245 2.73 9.77 -12.15
N ILE A 246 2.42 11.01 -11.82
CA ILE A 246 1.79 11.41 -10.56
C ILE A 246 0.52 12.19 -10.90
N THR A 247 -0.64 11.69 -10.48
CA THR A 247 -1.91 12.41 -10.70
C THR A 247 -2.90 12.36 -9.54
N GLY A 248 -3.71 13.40 -9.42
CA GLY A 248 -4.73 13.51 -8.37
C GLY A 248 -4.13 13.70 -6.99
N VAL A 249 -3.14 14.60 -6.85
CA VAL A 249 -2.61 15.02 -5.55
C VAL A 249 -3.50 16.14 -5.01
N ARG A 250 -4.07 15.96 -3.82
CA ARG A 250 -5.05 16.90 -3.27
C ARG A 250 -4.81 17.22 -1.80
N GLY A 251 -4.64 18.50 -1.49
CA GLY A 251 -4.64 18.97 -0.13
C GLY A 251 -6.04 18.86 0.47
N VAL A 252 -6.13 18.40 1.73
CA VAL A 252 -7.41 18.41 2.45
C VAL A 252 -7.90 19.84 2.69
N ASN A 253 -9.23 20.02 2.68
CA ASN A 253 -9.83 21.30 2.99
C ASN A 253 -9.62 21.67 4.47
N GLY A 254 -9.51 22.97 4.73
CA GLY A 254 -9.52 23.51 6.07
C GLY A 254 -10.88 23.31 6.74
N GLY A 255 -10.86 23.00 8.04
CA GLY A 255 -12.08 22.91 8.84
C GLY A 255 -12.69 24.30 9.10
N ASN A 256 -14.02 24.37 9.16
CA ASN A 256 -14.70 25.60 9.55
C ASN A 256 -14.38 25.97 11.00
N GLY A 257 -14.58 27.25 11.36
CA GLY A 257 -14.50 27.67 12.76
C GLY A 257 -15.47 26.87 13.64
N LEU A 258 -15.15 26.73 14.93
CA LEU A 258 -15.88 25.82 15.83
C LEU A 258 -16.77 26.53 16.87
N SER A 259 -16.68 27.85 16.96
CA SER A 259 -17.43 28.68 17.90
C SER A 259 -17.75 30.05 17.29
N PRO A 260 -18.68 30.83 17.86
CA PRO A 260 -19.01 32.15 17.33
C PRO A 260 -17.79 33.05 17.15
N GLY A 261 -17.62 33.62 15.96
CA GLY A 261 -16.48 34.46 15.61
C GLY A 261 -15.15 33.72 15.36
N ALA A 262 -15.11 32.40 15.50
CA ALA A 262 -13.89 31.62 15.26
C ALA A 262 -13.49 31.64 13.77
N PRO A 263 -12.20 31.77 13.45
CA PRO A 263 -11.73 31.70 12.07
C PRO A 263 -11.84 30.28 11.51
N GLY A 264 -11.99 30.19 10.19
CA GLY A 264 -11.77 28.94 9.46
C GLY A 264 -10.27 28.58 9.44
N ARG A 265 -9.98 27.29 9.32
CA ARG A 265 -8.60 26.78 9.19
C ARG A 265 -8.14 26.85 7.74
N ASP A 266 -6.84 26.94 7.54
CA ASP A 266 -6.25 26.94 6.21
C ASP A 266 -6.39 25.57 5.54
N GLY A 267 -6.52 25.57 4.21
CA GLY A 267 -6.45 24.37 3.39
C GLY A 267 -5.02 23.85 3.30
N ALA A 268 -4.87 22.53 3.21
CA ALA A 268 -3.56 21.90 3.06
C ALA A 268 -3.03 22.05 1.64
N PHE A 269 -1.71 21.95 1.49
CA PHE A 269 -1.07 22.05 0.19
C PHE A 269 -1.05 20.70 -0.55
N ALA A 270 -0.75 20.74 -1.85
CA ALA A 270 -0.55 19.58 -2.72
C ALA A 270 0.73 19.74 -3.56
N VAL A 271 1.64 18.76 -3.55
CA VAL A 271 2.84 18.78 -4.39
C VAL A 271 3.01 17.46 -5.12
N GLY A 272 3.28 17.49 -6.43
CA GLY A 272 3.64 16.29 -7.17
C GLY A 272 4.95 15.68 -6.68
N ILE A 273 6.04 16.42 -6.83
CA ILE A 273 7.39 16.04 -6.40
C ILE A 273 7.95 17.14 -5.50
N TYR A 274 8.35 16.79 -4.28
CA TYR A 274 8.99 17.70 -3.35
C TYR A 274 10.36 17.16 -2.95
N VAL A 275 11.42 17.87 -3.34
CA VAL A 275 12.79 17.59 -2.90
C VAL A 275 13.25 18.74 -2.01
N THR A 276 13.74 18.43 -0.80
CA THR A 276 14.19 19.47 0.13
C THR A 276 15.36 19.04 0.98
N ALA A 277 16.32 19.93 1.24
CA ALA A 277 17.52 19.61 2.01
C ALA A 277 18.29 18.40 1.45
N ALA A 278 18.37 18.31 0.11
CA ALA A 278 19.16 17.30 -0.60
C ALA A 278 20.48 17.91 -1.09
N PRO A 279 21.59 17.15 -1.14
CA PRO A 279 22.83 17.60 -1.77
C PRO A 279 22.68 17.86 -3.28
N SER A 280 21.81 17.09 -3.94
CA SER A 280 21.48 17.23 -5.36
C SER A 280 20.12 16.61 -5.66
N ALA A 281 19.53 17.01 -6.80
CA ALA A 281 18.27 16.44 -7.27
C ALA A 281 18.34 16.17 -8.78
N SER A 282 17.98 14.96 -9.18
CA SER A 282 17.73 14.60 -10.58
C SER A 282 16.28 14.16 -10.71
N ILE A 283 15.48 15.02 -11.35
CA ILE A 283 14.05 14.88 -11.53
C ILE A 283 13.80 14.98 -13.01
N THR A 284 13.80 13.86 -13.73
CA THR A 284 13.75 13.85 -15.19
C THR A 284 12.54 13.12 -15.74
N THR A 285 12.00 13.59 -16.85
CA THR A 285 10.96 12.88 -17.63
C THR A 285 9.67 12.50 -16.87
N ASN A 286 9.40 13.11 -15.71
CA ASN A 286 8.21 12.80 -14.93
C ASN A 286 6.98 13.55 -15.46
N THR A 287 5.80 12.97 -15.28
CA THR A 287 4.52 13.64 -15.52
C THR A 287 3.84 13.92 -14.18
N VAL A 288 3.57 15.19 -13.90
CA VAL A 288 2.70 15.61 -12.80
C VAL A 288 1.44 16.23 -13.40
N ASP A 289 0.31 15.60 -13.14
CA ASP A 289 -1.00 16.05 -13.60
C ASP A 289 -1.93 16.22 -12.40
N THR A 290 -2.70 17.29 -12.33
CA THR A 290 -3.73 17.45 -11.28
C THR A 290 -3.13 17.46 -9.86
N ALA A 291 -2.50 18.59 -9.49
CA ALA A 291 -2.24 18.92 -8.08
C ALA A 291 -3.15 20.05 -7.63
N ILE A 292 -3.96 19.80 -6.59
CA ILE A 292 -5.00 20.72 -6.14
C ILE A 292 -4.84 21.05 -4.66
N GLY A 293 -4.62 22.33 -4.34
CA GLY A 293 -4.60 22.81 -2.96
C GLY A 293 -5.97 22.70 -2.31
N GLY A 294 -6.00 22.44 -1.00
CA GLY A 294 -7.23 22.35 -0.22
C GLY A 294 -7.92 23.71 -0.11
N ARG A 295 -9.25 23.73 -0.13
CA ARG A 295 -10.02 24.97 0.13
C ARG A 295 -9.84 25.38 1.60
N GLY A 296 -9.71 26.68 1.88
CA GLY A 296 -9.78 27.20 3.24
C GLY A 296 -11.17 27.01 3.87
N GLY A 297 -11.22 26.76 5.17
CA GLY A 297 -12.46 26.59 5.92
C GLY A 297 -13.20 27.91 6.12
N ASP A 298 -14.51 27.86 6.29
CA ASP A 298 -15.32 29.06 6.50
C ASP A 298 -15.20 29.56 7.95
N GLY A 299 -15.13 30.88 8.13
CA GLY A 299 -15.23 31.51 9.44
C GLY A 299 -16.65 31.43 10.01
N GLN A 300 -16.80 31.41 11.33
CA GLN A 300 -18.11 31.32 11.97
C GLN A 300 -18.76 32.68 12.19
N ALA A 301 -20.07 32.74 12.01
CA ALA A 301 -20.88 33.90 12.38
C ALA A 301 -20.74 34.23 13.87
N ASN A 302 -20.96 35.49 14.27
CA ASN A 302 -20.83 35.91 15.66
C ASN A 302 -21.97 36.84 16.08
N PRO A 303 -23.03 36.32 16.72
CA PRO A 303 -24.14 37.14 17.19
C PRO A 303 -23.68 38.23 18.17
N GLY A 304 -23.90 39.50 17.82
CA GLY A 304 -23.47 40.64 18.64
C GLY A 304 -21.98 41.01 18.55
N GLY A 305 -21.21 40.37 17.65
CA GLY A 305 -19.80 40.66 17.44
C GLY A 305 -19.37 40.57 15.97
N THR A 306 -18.06 40.55 15.74
CA THR A 306 -17.47 40.36 14.40
C THR A 306 -17.38 38.87 14.07
N GLY A 307 -17.81 38.49 12.88
CA GLY A 307 -17.69 37.12 12.37
C GLY A 307 -16.23 36.72 12.12
N GLY A 308 -15.96 35.42 12.18
CA GLY A 308 -14.62 34.88 12.00
C GLY A 308 -14.12 35.03 10.57
N ARG A 309 -12.80 35.19 10.41
CA ARG A 309 -12.16 35.22 9.08
C ARG A 309 -12.18 33.82 8.44
N GLY A 310 -12.39 33.72 7.14
CA GLY A 310 -12.19 32.48 6.40
C GLY A 310 -10.72 32.05 6.34
N GLY A 311 -10.45 30.76 6.37
CA GLY A 311 -9.08 30.22 6.24
C GLY A 311 -8.52 30.43 4.85
N ASN A 312 -7.20 30.49 4.71
CA ASN A 312 -6.54 30.59 3.41
C ASN A 312 -6.68 29.27 2.63
N GLY A 313 -6.73 29.36 1.30
CA GLY A 313 -6.60 28.19 0.44
C GLY A 313 -5.17 27.65 0.43
N GLY A 314 -5.02 26.34 0.32
CA GLY A 314 -3.73 25.68 0.24
C GLY A 314 -3.04 25.86 -1.10
N SER A 315 -1.72 25.82 -1.11
CA SER A 315 -0.94 25.91 -2.35
C SER A 315 -0.91 24.60 -3.12
N ALA A 316 -0.66 24.67 -4.44
CA ALA A 316 -0.42 23.53 -5.29
C ALA A 316 0.88 23.72 -6.07
N ALA A 317 1.68 22.66 -6.20
CA ALA A 317 2.86 22.70 -7.05
C ALA A 317 3.10 21.40 -7.81
N GLY A 318 3.68 21.51 -9.00
CA GLY A 318 4.13 20.35 -9.76
C GLY A 318 5.40 19.76 -9.13
N ILE A 319 6.48 20.54 -9.19
CA ILE A 319 7.78 20.20 -8.62
C ILE A 319 8.25 21.33 -7.71
N VAL A 320 8.66 21.00 -6.49
CA VAL A 320 9.30 21.93 -5.55
C VAL A 320 10.67 21.38 -5.20
N VAL A 321 11.69 22.21 -5.33
CA VAL A 321 13.07 21.92 -4.93
C VAL A 321 13.55 23.03 -4.00
N GLY A 322 13.72 22.72 -2.72
CA GLY A 322 14.14 23.67 -1.70
C GLY A 322 15.47 23.28 -1.05
N MET A 323 16.29 24.25 -0.66
CA MET A 323 17.55 24.01 0.07
C MET A 323 18.43 22.92 -0.57
N THR A 324 18.48 22.90 -1.91
CA THR A 324 19.14 21.87 -2.71
C THR A 324 19.92 22.55 -3.82
N SER A 325 21.20 22.19 -3.99
CA SER A 325 22.05 22.66 -5.08
C SER A 325 22.18 21.60 -6.17
N GLY A 326 22.67 21.93 -7.37
CA GLY A 326 22.86 20.94 -8.43
C GLY A 326 21.57 20.21 -8.82
N VAL A 327 20.59 20.97 -9.32
CA VAL A 327 19.24 20.47 -9.61
C VAL A 327 19.05 20.33 -11.12
N ASP A 328 18.69 19.13 -11.57
CA ASP A 328 18.17 18.85 -12.91
C ASP A 328 16.67 18.55 -12.82
N VAL A 329 15.86 19.38 -13.47
CA VAL A 329 14.39 19.25 -13.59
C VAL A 329 13.96 19.13 -15.06
N SER A 330 14.82 18.62 -15.93
CA SER A 330 14.56 18.56 -17.37
C SER A 330 13.52 17.51 -17.77
N GLY A 331 12.83 17.76 -18.89
CA GLY A 331 11.92 16.77 -19.51
C GLY A 331 10.62 16.48 -18.74
N ASN A 332 10.34 17.17 -17.63
CA ASN A 332 9.10 16.97 -16.89
C ASN A 332 7.90 17.64 -17.58
N THR A 333 6.75 16.97 -17.55
CA THR A 333 5.46 17.50 -18.00
C THR A 333 4.59 17.83 -16.79
N ILE A 334 4.10 19.06 -16.70
CA ILE A 334 3.30 19.53 -15.55
C ILE A 334 2.00 20.15 -16.05
N THR A 335 0.86 19.63 -15.62
CA THR A 335 -0.46 20.05 -16.08
C THR A 335 -1.50 20.08 -14.95
N ASN A 336 -2.58 20.83 -15.17
CA ASN A 336 -3.77 20.88 -14.30
C ASN A 336 -3.48 21.23 -12.82
N LEU A 337 -2.60 22.20 -12.56
CA LEU A 337 -2.36 22.72 -11.22
C LEU A 337 -3.44 23.72 -10.81
N GLN A 338 -4.00 23.56 -9.62
CA GLN A 338 -5.01 24.48 -9.08
C GLN A 338 -4.74 24.76 -7.60
N SER A 339 -4.67 26.03 -7.22
CA SER A 339 -4.61 26.36 -5.80
C SER A 339 -5.95 26.19 -5.12
N GLY A 340 -5.92 26.11 -3.79
CA GLY A 340 -7.12 26.16 -2.97
C GLY A 340 -7.76 27.54 -3.01
N ALA A 341 -9.09 27.58 -3.10
CA ALA A 341 -9.84 28.80 -2.83
C ALA A 341 -9.80 29.14 -1.32
N GLY A 342 -9.85 30.43 -0.98
CA GLY A 342 -10.04 30.85 0.40
C GLY A 342 -11.42 30.47 0.95
N GLY A 343 -11.54 30.41 2.26
CA GLY A 343 -12.81 30.23 2.95
C GLY A 343 -13.63 31.51 2.97
N ASN A 344 -14.94 31.36 3.16
CA ASN A 344 -15.85 32.48 3.36
C ASN A 344 -15.63 33.09 4.75
N GLY A 345 -15.85 34.40 4.87
CA GLY A 345 -15.95 35.03 6.18
C GLY A 345 -17.27 34.70 6.86
N GLY A 346 -17.25 34.65 8.19
CA GLY A 346 -18.43 34.37 9.00
C GLY A 346 -19.44 35.50 8.91
N GLY A 347 -20.67 35.20 8.49
CA GLY A 347 -21.75 36.16 8.37
C GLY A 347 -23.11 35.53 8.70
N GLY A 348 -24.03 36.34 9.20
CA GLY A 348 -25.38 35.91 9.54
C GLY A 348 -26.23 37.08 10.03
N ALA A 349 -27.55 36.89 10.09
CA ALA A 349 -28.51 37.97 10.36
C ALA A 349 -28.29 38.71 11.69
N THR A 350 -27.66 38.06 12.68
CA THR A 350 -27.37 38.63 14.00
C THR A 350 -25.90 39.04 14.17
N THR A 351 -25.07 38.85 13.15
CA THR A 351 -23.65 39.24 13.19
C THR A 351 -23.53 40.74 12.94
N ALA A 352 -22.89 41.46 13.85
CA ALA A 352 -22.80 42.91 13.78
C ALA A 352 -21.89 43.37 12.62
N ASN A 353 -20.75 42.69 12.44
CA ASN A 353 -19.82 42.89 11.33
C ASN A 353 -19.43 41.55 10.73
N GLY A 354 -19.62 41.34 9.43
CA GLY A 354 -19.19 40.12 8.75
C GLY A 354 -17.68 39.92 8.82
N GLY A 355 -17.23 38.68 8.91
CA GLY A 355 -15.82 38.32 8.80
C GLY A 355 -15.30 38.50 7.37
N SER A 356 -13.99 38.73 7.22
CA SER A 356 -13.35 38.74 5.91
C SER A 356 -13.19 37.31 5.36
N GLY A 357 -13.15 37.17 4.04
CA GLY A 357 -12.77 35.91 3.40
C GLY A 357 -11.29 35.57 3.63
N GLY A 358 -10.96 34.32 3.36
CA GLY A 358 -9.58 33.84 3.28
C GLY A 358 -8.93 34.17 1.95
N ASN A 359 -7.60 34.23 1.92
CA ASN A 359 -6.86 34.39 0.67
C ASN A 359 -6.91 33.09 -0.14
N GLY A 360 -6.84 33.18 -1.48
CA GLY A 360 -6.55 32.00 -2.30
C GLY A 360 -5.12 31.52 -2.10
N GLY A 361 -4.85 30.24 -2.38
CA GLY A 361 -3.51 29.69 -2.40
C GLY A 361 -2.76 30.01 -3.70
N THR A 362 -1.50 29.59 -3.77
CA THR A 362 -0.63 29.74 -4.96
C THR A 362 -0.58 28.45 -5.76
N ALA A 363 -0.51 28.52 -7.09
CA ALA A 363 -0.26 27.37 -7.96
C ALA A 363 1.03 27.58 -8.76
N VAL A 364 2.01 26.67 -8.65
CA VAL A 364 3.34 26.82 -9.26
C VAL A 364 3.75 25.56 -10.03
N GLY A 365 4.16 25.71 -11.29
CA GLY A 365 4.69 24.59 -12.08
C GLY A 365 5.93 23.96 -11.46
N VAL A 366 7.02 24.74 -11.46
CA VAL A 366 8.30 24.37 -10.85
C VAL A 366 8.77 25.52 -9.98
N GLU A 367 9.14 25.22 -8.73
CA GLU A 367 9.81 26.14 -7.82
C GLU A 367 11.17 25.56 -7.43
N ALA A 368 12.25 26.28 -7.70
CA ALA A 368 13.60 25.88 -7.33
C ALA A 368 14.29 27.01 -6.54
N GLY A 369 14.57 26.76 -5.28
CA GLY A 369 15.27 27.69 -4.37
C GLY A 369 16.57 27.09 -3.86
N ALA A 370 17.71 27.63 -4.30
CA ALA A 370 19.02 27.26 -3.80
C ALA A 370 19.36 28.06 -2.53
N THR A 371 20.08 27.44 -1.60
CA THR A 371 20.87 28.19 -0.60
C THR A 371 22.20 28.57 -1.25
N SER A 372 22.51 29.86 -1.28
CA SER A 372 23.82 30.39 -1.69
C SER A 372 24.95 29.88 -0.79
#